data_AF-A0A1Q6A130-F1
#
_entry.id   AF-A0A1Q6A130-F1
#
_cell.length_a   1.000
_cell.length_b   1.000
_cell.length_c   1.000
_cell.angle_alpha   90.00
_cell.angle_beta   90.00
_cell.angle_gamma   90.00
#
_symmetry.space_group_name_H-M   'P 1'
#
loop_
_entity.id
_entity.type
_entity.pdbx_description
1 polymer ?
#
loop_
_entity_poly.entity_id
_entity_poly.type
_entity_poly.pdbx_seq_one_letter_code
_entity_poly.pdbx_strand_id
1 'polypeptide(L)' 'MANNTRHFKYINSKTGNTLYYYSVSSVSEPDKLKQELDKIRDKVASDNGIFMETVYWEEIIEKAE' A
#
# COMPACT_ATOMS: atom_id res chain seq x y z
N MET A 1 9.01 -21.00 10.14
CA MET A 1 8.17 -20.49 9.04
C MET A 1 8.40 -18.99 9.00
N ALA A 2 9.27 -18.50 8.11
CA ALA A 2 9.53 -17.07 8.03
C ALA A 2 8.26 -16.39 7.51
N ASN A 3 7.65 -15.54 8.33
CA ASN A 3 6.42 -14.83 8.00
C ASN A 3 6.78 -13.72 7.00
N ASN A 4 6.95 -14.07 5.72
CA ASN A 4 7.36 -13.14 4.65
C ASN A 4 6.16 -12.32 4.13
N THR A 5 5.29 -11.93 5.05
CA THR A 5 4.13 -11.11 4.78
C THR A 5 4.58 -9.66 4.85
N ARG A 6 4.39 -8.93 3.74
CA ARG A 6 4.67 -7.51 3.67
C ARG A 6 3.38 -6.75 3.88
N HIS A 7 3.48 -5.70 4.68
CA HIS A 7 2.37 -4.83 5.01
C HIS A 7 2.60 -3.46 4.37
N PHE A 8 1.56 -2.89 3.79
CA PHE A 8 1.57 -1.60 3.12
C PHE A 8 0.42 -0.77 3.65
N LYS A 9 0.64 0.54 3.78
CA LYS A 9 -0.41 1.52 4.09
C LYS A 9 -0.53 2.51 2.95
N TYR A 10 -1.75 2.85 2.58
CA TYR A 10 -2.08 3.89 1.61
C TYR A 10 -2.44 5.16 2.34
N ILE A 11 -1.80 6.26 1.98
CA ILE A 11 -1.89 7.52 2.71
C ILE A 11 -2.29 8.62 1.74
N ASN A 12 -3.16 9.51 2.20
CA ASN A 12 -3.46 10.75 1.50
C ASN A 12 -2.36 11.79 1.79
N SER A 13 -1.63 12.22 0.77
CA SER A 13 -0.56 13.22 0.88
C SER A 13 -1.07 14.61 1.30
N LYS A 14 -2.34 14.92 1.07
CA LYS A 14 -2.92 16.21 1.47
C LYS A 14 -3.28 16.27 2.96
N THR A 15 -3.67 15.15 3.56
CA THR A 15 -4.15 15.12 4.95
C THR A 15 -3.26 14.33 5.91
N GLY A 16 -2.36 13.51 5.39
CA GLY A 16 -1.55 12.57 6.18
C GLY A 16 -2.33 11.34 6.67
N ASN A 17 -3.62 11.22 6.35
CA ASN A 17 -4.45 10.14 6.84
C ASN A 17 -4.17 8.82 6.10
N THR A 18 -4.11 7.73 6.86
CA THR A 18 -4.11 6.39 6.26
C THR A 18 -5.52 6.05 5.80
N LEU A 19 -5.64 5.72 4.51
CA LEU A 19 -6.90 5.40 3.84
C LEU A 19 -7.15 3.89 3.80
N TYR A 20 -6.09 3.09 3.70
CA TYR A 20 -6.21 1.65 3.52
C TYR A 20 -4.94 0.92 3.96
N TYR A 21 -5.09 -0.32 4.41
CA TYR A 21 -3.99 -1.24 4.70
C TYR A 21 -4.06 -2.45 3.77
N TYR A 22 -2.91 -2.82 3.21
CA TYR A 22 -2.77 -3.97 2.34
C TYR A 22 -1.70 -4.90 2.87
N SER A 23 -1.97 -6.19 2.91
CA SER A 23 -1.02 -7.21 3.36
C SER A 23 -0.91 -8.27 2.28
N VAL A 24 0.32 -8.61 1.90
CA VAL A 24 0.59 -9.60 0.86
C VAL A 24 1.64 -10.57 1.35
N SER A 25 1.30 -11.86 1.35
CA SER A 25 2.21 -12.94 1.67
C SER A 25 2.88 -13.42 0.39
N SER A 26 4.22 -13.44 0.37
CA SER A 26 5.03 -13.94 -0.74
C SER A 26 4.88 -13.18 -2.06
N VAL A 27 5.68 -12.13 -2.20
CA VAL A 27 5.91 -11.50 -3.49
C VAL A 27 7.14 -12.12 -4.13
N SER A 28 6.94 -13.00 -5.11
CA SER A 28 8.03 -13.60 -5.89
C SER A 28 8.61 -12.63 -6.92
N GLU A 29 7.85 -11.61 -7.32
CA GLU A 29 8.20 -10.68 -8.38
C GLU A 29 7.88 -9.22 -7.98
N PRO A 30 8.89 -8.35 -7.81
CA PRO A 30 8.69 -6.98 -7.37
C PRO A 30 7.87 -6.14 -8.35
N ASP A 31 7.96 -6.44 -9.65
CA ASP A 31 7.23 -5.71 -10.70
C ASP A 31 5.72 -5.96 -10.61
N LYS A 32 5.32 -7.22 -10.38
CA LYS A 32 3.91 -7.60 -10.18
C LYS A 32 3.33 -6.99 -8.91
N LEU A 33 4.09 -6.96 -7.82
CA LEU A 33 3.68 -6.27 -6.61
C LEU A 33 3.44 -4.79 -6.87
N LYS A 34 4.36 -4.10 -7.56
CA LYS A 34 4.17 -2.68 -7.87
C LYS A 34 2.91 -2.43 -8.67
N GLN A 35 2.63 -3.27 -9.68
CA GLN A 35 1.40 -3.18 -10.47
C GLN A 35 0.14 -3.41 -9.63
N GLU A 36 0.18 -4.36 -8.70
CA GLU A 36 -0.92 -4.62 -7.77
C GLU A 36 -1.14 -3.45 -6.81
N LEU A 37 -0.06 -2.91 -6.25
CA LEU A 37 -0.11 -1.75 -5.36
C LEU A 37 -0.68 -0.52 -6.08
N ASP A 38 -0.36 -0.32 -7.36
CA ASP A 38 -0.88 0.79 -8.18
C ASP A 38 -2.38 0.63 -8.48
N LYS A 39 -2.84 -0.60 -8.76
CA LYS A 39 -4.27 -0.90 -8.91
C LYS A 39 -5.04 -0.64 -7.62
N ILE A 40 -4.48 -1.02 -6.47
CA ILE A 40 -5.09 -0.74 -5.17
C ILE A 40 -5.10 0.78 -4.91
N ARG A 41 -4.05 1.50 -5.28
CA ARG A 41 -4.02 2.97 -5.19
C ARG A 41 -5.19 3.60 -5.94
N ASP A 42 -5.41 3.18 -7.19
CA ASP A 42 -6.51 3.68 -8.03
C ASP A 42 -7.88 3.43 -7.38
N LYS A 43 -8.07 2.21 -6.87
CA LYS A 43 -9.29 1.82 -6.16
C LYS A 43 -9.50 2.64 -4.89
N VAL A 44 -8.47 2.81 -4.07
CA VAL A 44 -8.53 3.58 -2.82
C VAL A 44 -8.86 5.04 -3.11
N ALA A 45 -8.23 5.64 -4.13
CA ALA A 45 -8.52 7.00 -4.54
C ALA A 45 -9.98 7.17 -5.01
N SER A 46 -10.44 6.25 -5.86
CA SER A 46 -11.81 6.24 -6.36
C SER A 46 -12.85 6.06 -5.26
N ASP A 47 -12.63 5.12 -4.33
CA ASP A 47 -13.52 4.83 -3.20
C ASP A 47 -13.63 6.01 -2.22
N ASN A 48 -12.53 6.75 -2.04
CA ASN A 48 -12.50 7.94 -1.19
C ASN A 48 -12.90 9.23 -1.93
N GLY A 49 -13.21 9.16 -3.23
CA GLY A 49 -13.55 10.34 -4.04
C GLY A 49 -12.43 11.38 -4.13
N ILE A 50 -11.17 10.93 -4.07
CA ILE A 50 -9.99 11.80 -4.11
C ILE A 50 -9.15 11.52 -5.36
N PHE A 51 -8.24 12.44 -5.65
CA PHE A 51 -7.39 12.35 -6.81
C PHE A 51 -6.26 11.30 -6.60
N MET A 52 -6.05 10.40 -7.55
CA MET A 52 -5.09 9.29 -7.42
C MET A 52 -3.67 9.76 -7.08
N GLU A 53 -3.21 10.88 -7.65
CA GLU A 53 -1.87 11.43 -7.37
C GLU A 53 -1.72 11.93 -5.92
N THR A 54 -2.82 12.08 -5.20
CA THR A 54 -2.81 12.41 -3.76
C THR A 54 -2.68 11.18 -2.87
N VAL A 55 -2.68 9.97 -3.44
CA VAL A 55 -2.53 8.72 -2.70
C VAL A 55 -1.15 8.14 -2.97
N TYR A 56 -0.41 7.83 -1.91
CA TYR A 56 0.85 7.09 -2.00
C TYR A 56 0.80 5.89 -1.05
N TRP A 57 1.69 4.92 -1.25
CA TRP A 57 1.80 3.76 -0.37
C TRP A 57 3.20 3.70 0.25
N GLU A 58 3.27 3.21 1.48
CA GLU A 58 4.51 2.96 2.20
C GLU A 58 4.50 1.53 2.75
N GLU A 59 5.65 0.85 2.68
CA GLU A 59 5.84 -0.44 3.34
C GLU A 59 5.97 -0.22 4.86
N ILE A 60 5.21 -0.97 5.64
CA ILE A 60 5.30 -0.99 7.10
C ILE A 60 6.43 -1.95 7.44
N ILE A 61 7.61 -1.40 7.67
CA ILE A 61 8.75 -2.14 8.20
C ILE A 61 8.58 -2.15 9.71
N GLU A 62 8.12 -3.26 10.27
CA GLU A 62 8.22 -3.50 11.70
C GLU A 62 9.71 -3.57 12.05
N LYS A 63 10.30 -2.44 12.47
CA LYS A 63 11.58 -2.48 13.17
C LYS A 63 11.32 -3.24 14.47
N ALA A 64 11.79 -4.47 14.53
CA ALA A 64 12.02 -5.14 15.79
C ALA A 64 13.09 -4.33 16.54
N GLU A 65 12.66 -3.55 17.54
CA GLU A 65 13.56 -3.04 18.59
C GLU A 65 14.01 -4.18 19.51
#